data_AF-A0A4Q2XXE2-F1
#
_entry.id   AF-A0A4Q2XXE2-F1
#
_cell.length_a   1.000
_cell.length_b   1.000
_cell.length_c   1.000
_cell.angle_alpha   90.00
_cell.angle_beta   90.00
_cell.angle_gamma   90.00
#
_symmetry.space_group_name_H-M   'P 1'
#
loop_
_entity.id
_entity.type
_entity.pdbx_description
1 polymer ?
#
loop_
_entity_poly.entity_id
_entity_poly.type
_entity_poly.pdbx_seq_one_letter_code
_entity_poly.pdbx_strand_id
1 'polypeptide(L)'
;AVYACDFYNPIIGHYQASYRDPQRDHGHGRIWRITAKGRSMVKQPDLAKMNAEQLLGQLGSRERWTRAQAKRLLGDLPADQVVPALRAWLAGSAARPETEVREALCVTQACQWPKDCGVEAAVRRLSQSADFRLRAYAARLAGDMPEGGALLEKLAADSHPRVRLCAVVALAQKPSAAAAQTLQRVLDLPRDRFLDYSLTQAFRYIAESVPLAGVAFEKGTHRDFALTAAGGALKEKPPGQVIYETICLNCHQADGKGLPGIYPPITSNARVNGDPAGLAKILIHGLTGPVDQFVQTVPVPMPPTGLTDGQIADVLTWLRGNLGNQAGPVTADQIRAAREAAKGREQPWTAGEL
;
A
#
# COMPACT_ATOMS: atom_id res chain seq x y z
N ALA A 1 13.94 24.48 -27.63
CA ALA A 1 14.53 25.47 -26.71
C ALA A 1 13.69 25.48 -25.44
N VAL A 2 14.29 25.77 -24.29
CA VAL A 2 13.54 26.09 -23.06
C VAL A 2 13.28 27.58 -23.10
N TYR A 3 12.03 27.98 -22.87
CA TYR A 3 11.67 29.38 -22.74
C TYR A 3 11.48 29.68 -21.26
N ALA A 4 12.19 30.67 -20.74
CA ALA A 4 12.05 31.15 -19.38
C ALA A 4 11.50 32.58 -19.43
N CYS A 5 10.33 32.77 -18.81
CA CYS A 5 9.75 34.08 -18.62
C CYS A 5 10.20 34.59 -17.25
N ASP A 6 10.76 35.78 -17.23
CA ASP A 6 11.22 36.45 -16.02
C ASP A 6 10.60 37.84 -15.97
N PHE A 7 10.05 38.21 -14.81
CA PHE A 7 9.63 39.58 -14.55
C PHE A 7 10.79 40.28 -13.89
N TYR A 8 11.41 41.22 -14.60
CA TYR A 8 12.47 42.01 -14.02
C TYR A 8 11.88 42.82 -12.86
N ASN A 9 12.23 42.48 -11.63
CA ASN A 9 11.83 43.25 -10.47
C ASN A 9 13.11 43.87 -9.87
N PRO A 10 13.21 45.21 -9.77
CA PRO A 10 14.36 45.84 -9.12
C PRO A 10 14.44 45.52 -7.62
N ILE A 11 13.35 44.97 -7.04
CA ILE A 11 13.27 44.59 -5.63
C ILE A 11 13.55 43.09 -5.45
N ILE A 12 14.55 42.77 -4.63
CA ILE A 12 14.88 41.39 -4.23
C ILE A 12 13.77 40.86 -3.29
N GLY A 13 13.15 39.74 -3.65
CA GLY A 13 11.88 39.25 -3.11
C GLY A 13 11.95 38.41 -1.83
N HIS A 14 12.75 38.77 -0.81
CA HIS A 14 12.74 38.07 0.49
C HIS A 14 11.64 38.58 1.45
N TYR A 15 10.45 38.89 0.93
CA TYR A 15 9.29 39.42 1.70
C TYR A 15 9.52 40.71 2.49
N GLN A 16 10.67 41.36 2.34
CA GLN A 16 11.01 42.63 3.01
C GLN A 16 10.24 43.84 2.44
N ALA A 17 9.78 43.73 1.19
CA ALA A 17 9.05 44.77 0.49
C ALA A 17 7.67 44.27 0.06
N SER A 18 6.66 45.11 0.30
CA SER A 18 5.25 44.84 -0.04
C SER A 18 5.09 44.41 -1.50
N TYR A 19 4.13 43.52 -1.78
CA TYR A 19 3.75 43.19 -3.16
C TYR A 19 3.11 44.36 -3.91
N ARG A 20 2.66 45.41 -3.19
CA ARG A 20 2.12 46.66 -3.75
C ARG A 20 3.17 47.77 -3.87
N ASP A 21 4.45 47.45 -3.65
CA ASP A 21 5.51 48.45 -3.72
C ASP A 21 5.57 49.05 -5.15
N PRO A 22 5.49 50.40 -5.29
CA PRO A 22 5.40 51.06 -6.59
C PRO A 22 6.66 50.90 -7.44
N GLN A 23 7.79 50.47 -6.86
CA GLN A 23 9.01 50.20 -7.62
C GLN A 23 9.00 48.82 -8.29
N ARG A 24 8.03 47.94 -7.99
CA ARG A 24 7.89 46.67 -8.70
C ARG A 24 7.46 46.94 -10.14
N ASP A 25 8.21 46.42 -11.11
CA ASP A 25 7.83 46.52 -12.51
C ASP A 25 6.66 45.56 -12.80
N HIS A 26 5.54 46.13 -13.22
CA HIS A 26 4.33 45.41 -13.60
C HIS A 26 4.09 45.44 -15.12
N GLY A 27 4.92 46.18 -15.87
CA GLY A 27 4.74 46.42 -17.30
C GLY A 27 5.71 45.64 -18.19
N HIS A 28 6.86 45.22 -17.67
CA HIS A 28 7.91 44.60 -18.48
C HIS A 28 8.33 43.21 -17.97
N GLY A 29 8.58 42.32 -18.92
CA GLY A 29 9.13 40.99 -18.70
C GLY A 29 10.13 40.62 -19.78
N ARG A 30 10.97 39.64 -19.49
CA ARG A 30 11.96 39.08 -20.42
C ARG A 30 11.57 37.66 -20.76
N ILE A 31 11.64 37.31 -22.04
CA ILE A 31 11.51 35.93 -22.50
C ILE A 31 12.89 35.47 -22.97
N TRP A 32 13.51 34.61 -22.18
CA TRP A 32 14.78 33.98 -22.53
C TRP A 32 14.52 32.73 -23.35
N ARG A 33 15.18 32.62 -24.51
CA ARG A 33 15.22 31.38 -25.29
C ARG A 33 16.56 30.69 -25.05
N ILE A 34 16.53 29.62 -24.26
CA ILE A 34 17.70 28.83 -23.90
C ILE A 34 17.80 27.64 -24.86
N THR A 35 18.92 27.52 -25.57
CA THR A 35 19.18 26.42 -26.51
C THR A 35 20.61 25.90 -26.39
N ALA A 36 20.79 24.61 -26.61
CA ALA A 36 22.12 24.01 -26.68
C ALA A 36 22.80 24.39 -28.00
N LYS A 37 24.09 24.75 -27.96
CA LYS A 37 24.90 24.99 -29.17
C LYS A 37 25.05 23.70 -29.97
N GLY A 38 25.01 23.79 -31.30
CA GLY A 38 25.20 22.65 -32.20
C GLY A 38 24.07 21.61 -32.24
N ARG A 39 23.00 21.78 -31.46
CA ARG A 39 21.85 20.86 -31.45
C ARG A 39 20.69 21.45 -32.26
N SER A 40 20.26 20.71 -33.28
CA SER A 40 19.06 21.07 -34.06
C SER A 40 17.84 21.19 -33.16
N MET A 41 16.99 22.16 -33.45
CA MET A 41 15.72 22.31 -32.77
C MET A 41 14.81 21.11 -33.05
N VAL A 42 14.03 20.73 -32.04
CA VAL A 42 12.90 19.82 -32.21
C VAL A 42 11.93 20.45 -33.21
N LYS A 43 11.67 19.76 -34.32
CA LYS A 43 10.60 20.14 -35.25
C LYS A 43 9.28 19.61 -34.71
N GLN A 44 8.34 20.49 -34.44
CA GLN A 44 7.01 20.07 -34.00
C GLN A 44 6.20 19.59 -35.21
N PRO A 45 5.66 18.36 -35.18
CA PRO A 45 4.74 17.90 -36.21
C PRO A 45 3.41 18.66 -36.11
N ASP A 46 2.76 18.91 -37.25
CA ASP A 46 1.41 19.46 -37.31
C ASP A 46 0.38 18.35 -37.01
N LEU A 47 0.29 17.98 -35.73
CA LEU A 47 -0.53 16.87 -35.25
C LEU A 47 -2.02 17.08 -35.57
N ALA A 48 -2.49 18.33 -35.63
CA ALA A 48 -3.89 18.64 -35.88
C ALA A 48 -4.36 18.26 -37.30
N LYS A 49 -3.43 18.15 -38.25
CA LYS A 49 -3.72 17.72 -39.63
C LYS A 49 -3.52 16.22 -39.85
N MET A 50 -3.08 15.48 -38.84
CA MET A 50 -2.77 14.06 -38.97
C MET A 50 -4.03 13.20 -38.84
N ASN A 51 -4.10 12.16 -39.66
CA ASN A 51 -5.09 11.09 -39.51
C ASN A 51 -4.67 10.09 -38.40
N ALA A 52 -5.52 9.10 -38.11
CA ALA A 52 -5.26 8.12 -37.06
C ALA A 52 -3.92 7.37 -37.24
N GLU A 53 -3.59 6.92 -38.44
CA GLU A 53 -2.33 6.19 -38.72
C GLU A 53 -1.10 7.06 -38.46
N GLN A 54 -1.14 8.31 -38.93
CA GLN A 54 -0.05 9.27 -38.74
C GLN A 54 0.13 9.61 -37.26
N LEU A 55 -0.97 9.78 -36.51
CA LEU A 55 -0.94 10.00 -35.07
C LEU A 55 -0.40 8.79 -34.30
N LEU A 56 -0.76 7.57 -34.69
CA LEU A 56 -0.18 6.34 -34.12
C LEU A 56 1.33 6.26 -34.37
N GLY A 57 1.80 6.74 -35.51
CA GLY A 57 3.23 6.89 -35.81
C GLY A 57 3.97 7.85 -34.84
N GLN A 58 3.27 8.79 -34.22
CA GLN A 58 3.85 9.75 -33.28
C GLN A 58 4.02 9.18 -31.86
N LEU A 59 3.48 7.98 -31.57
CA LEU A 59 3.64 7.33 -30.27
C LEU A 59 5.08 6.90 -29.98
N GLY A 60 5.91 6.74 -31.02
CA GLY A 60 7.36 6.53 -30.92
C GLY A 60 8.19 7.80 -30.81
N SER A 61 7.58 8.99 -30.80
CA SER A 61 8.33 10.24 -30.70
C SER A 61 9.15 10.30 -29.42
N ARG A 62 10.39 10.82 -29.50
CA ARG A 62 11.23 11.05 -28.30
C ARG A 62 10.64 12.12 -27.38
N GLU A 63 9.86 13.04 -27.94
CA GLU A 63 9.25 14.15 -27.20
C GLU A 63 7.99 13.71 -26.48
N ARG A 64 8.00 13.81 -25.14
CA ARG A 64 6.83 13.46 -24.31
C ARG A 64 5.59 14.25 -24.72
N TRP A 65 5.75 15.52 -25.06
CA TRP A 65 4.64 16.38 -25.48
C TRP A 65 3.98 15.85 -26.76
N THR A 66 4.77 15.48 -27.77
CA THR A 66 4.26 14.90 -29.03
C THR A 66 3.50 13.60 -28.77
N ARG A 67 4.06 12.68 -27.98
CA ARG A 67 3.35 11.44 -27.61
C ARG A 67 2.04 11.71 -26.88
N ALA A 68 2.05 12.65 -25.94
CA ALA A 68 0.85 12.99 -25.15
C ALA A 68 -0.25 13.61 -26.01
N GLN A 69 0.10 14.57 -26.89
CA GLN A 69 -0.87 15.20 -27.78
C GLN A 69 -1.38 14.25 -28.86
N ALA A 70 -0.54 13.37 -29.39
CA ALA A 70 -0.98 12.35 -30.33
C ALA A 70 -2.05 11.43 -29.72
N LYS A 71 -1.84 10.95 -28.48
CA LYS A 71 -2.85 10.16 -27.76
C LYS A 71 -4.15 10.92 -27.50
N ARG A 72 -4.06 12.21 -27.14
CA ARG A 72 -5.23 13.06 -26.93
C ARG A 72 -6.05 13.18 -28.22
N LEU A 73 -5.38 13.51 -29.33
CA LEU A 73 -6.02 13.66 -30.64
C LEU A 73 -6.59 12.34 -31.15
N LEU A 74 -5.92 11.20 -30.92
CA LEU A 74 -6.49 9.88 -31.21
C LEU A 74 -7.80 9.65 -30.45
N GLY A 75 -7.92 10.17 -29.21
CA GLY A 75 -9.17 10.08 -28.46
C GLY A 75 -10.28 11.04 -28.91
N ASP A 76 -9.93 12.12 -29.61
CA ASP A 76 -10.89 13.06 -30.20
C ASP A 76 -11.43 12.57 -31.56
N LEU A 77 -10.74 11.64 -32.23
CA LEU A 77 -11.14 11.09 -33.51
C LEU A 77 -12.28 10.05 -33.37
N PRO A 78 -13.15 9.91 -34.40
CA PRO A 78 -14.18 8.86 -34.42
C PRO A 78 -13.60 7.45 -34.27
N ALA A 79 -14.24 6.63 -33.43
CA ALA A 79 -13.74 5.29 -33.10
C ALA A 79 -13.66 4.36 -34.33
N ASP A 80 -14.55 4.51 -35.30
CA ASP A 80 -14.56 3.77 -36.56
C ASP A 80 -13.35 4.07 -37.45
N GLN A 81 -12.68 5.21 -37.26
CA GLN A 81 -11.41 5.53 -37.94
C GLN A 81 -10.20 5.04 -37.15
N VAL A 82 -10.24 5.14 -35.81
CA VAL A 82 -9.06 4.84 -34.99
C VAL A 82 -8.90 3.35 -34.71
N VAL A 83 -9.97 2.63 -34.42
CA VAL A 83 -9.90 1.21 -34.06
C VAL A 83 -9.29 0.35 -35.17
N PRO A 84 -9.66 0.49 -36.46
CA PRO A 84 -9.00 -0.25 -37.55
C PRO A 84 -7.52 0.10 -37.69
N ALA A 85 -7.18 1.39 -37.63
CA ALA A 85 -5.79 1.85 -37.72
C ALA A 85 -4.94 1.33 -36.56
N LEU A 86 -5.48 1.36 -35.35
CA LEU A 86 -4.82 0.84 -34.15
C LEU A 86 -4.63 -0.68 -34.25
N ARG A 87 -5.64 -1.43 -34.70
CA ARG A 87 -5.54 -2.88 -34.90
C ARG A 87 -4.45 -3.24 -35.90
N ALA A 88 -4.41 -2.55 -37.05
CA ALA A 88 -3.36 -2.72 -38.04
C ALA A 88 -1.99 -2.35 -37.48
N TRP A 89 -1.90 -1.26 -36.70
CA TRP A 89 -0.66 -0.85 -36.05
C TRP A 89 -0.19 -1.91 -35.05
N LEU A 90 -1.07 -2.42 -34.18
CA LEU A 90 -0.74 -3.44 -33.17
C LEU A 90 -0.35 -4.78 -33.79
N ALA A 91 -0.93 -5.18 -34.94
CA ALA A 91 -0.55 -6.38 -35.66
C ALA A 91 0.95 -6.37 -36.07
N GLY A 92 1.48 -5.20 -36.43
CA GLY A 92 2.91 -5.01 -36.74
C GLY A 92 3.79 -4.70 -35.53
N SER A 93 3.27 -4.75 -34.30
CA SER A 93 3.97 -4.21 -33.13
C SER A 93 5.14 -5.05 -32.63
N ALA A 94 5.28 -6.30 -33.07
CA ALA A 94 6.36 -7.19 -32.65
C ALA A 94 7.76 -6.60 -32.84
N ALA A 95 7.97 -5.84 -33.93
CA ALA A 95 9.24 -5.17 -34.23
C ALA A 95 9.44 -3.84 -33.47
N ARG A 96 8.43 -3.34 -32.75
CA ARG A 96 8.47 -2.04 -32.06
C ARG A 96 8.92 -2.17 -30.60
N PRO A 97 9.55 -1.13 -30.01
CA PRO A 97 9.86 -1.10 -28.59
C PRO A 97 8.60 -1.29 -27.72
N GLU A 98 8.71 -2.07 -26.64
CA GLU A 98 7.58 -2.36 -25.75
C GLU A 98 6.96 -1.10 -25.14
N THR A 99 7.78 -0.06 -24.94
CA THR A 99 7.30 1.25 -24.47
C THR A 99 6.35 1.90 -25.46
N GLU A 100 6.57 1.78 -26.77
CA GLU A 100 5.66 2.31 -27.79
C GLU A 100 4.36 1.52 -27.83
N VAL A 101 4.45 0.19 -27.70
CA VAL A 101 3.27 -0.68 -27.59
C VAL A 101 2.43 -0.29 -26.37
N ARG A 102 3.09 0.01 -25.24
CA ARG A 102 2.42 0.52 -24.04
C ARG A 102 1.77 1.89 -24.27
N GLU A 103 2.36 2.78 -25.07
CA GLU A 103 1.74 4.06 -25.43
C GLU A 103 0.47 3.84 -26.28
N ALA A 104 0.48 2.90 -27.22
CA ALA A 104 -0.67 2.55 -28.05
C ALA A 104 -1.80 1.94 -27.22
N LEU A 105 -1.49 1.02 -26.31
CA LEU A 105 -2.46 0.42 -25.39
C LEU A 105 -3.04 1.43 -24.38
N CYS A 106 -2.35 2.54 -24.08
CA CYS A 106 -2.94 3.61 -23.28
C CYS A 106 -4.11 4.32 -24.00
N VAL A 107 -4.12 4.34 -25.34
CA VAL A 107 -5.19 4.96 -26.12
C VAL A 107 -6.49 4.17 -25.93
N THR A 108 -6.42 2.84 -25.91
CA THR A 108 -7.63 2.01 -25.74
C THR A 108 -8.30 2.21 -24.39
N GLN A 109 -7.51 2.37 -23.31
CA GLN A 109 -8.04 2.68 -21.99
C GLN A 109 -8.64 4.08 -21.90
N ALA A 110 -7.97 5.10 -22.46
CA ALA A 110 -8.43 6.48 -22.39
C ALA A 110 -9.80 6.67 -23.05
N CYS A 111 -10.07 5.88 -24.10
CA CYS A 111 -11.27 6.05 -24.92
C CYS A 111 -12.37 5.01 -24.62
N GLN A 112 -12.16 4.13 -23.62
CA GLN A 112 -13.09 3.04 -23.27
C GLN A 112 -13.54 2.21 -24.48
N TRP A 113 -12.65 2.02 -25.45
CA TRP A 113 -12.99 1.43 -26.73
C TRP A 113 -13.34 -0.06 -26.63
N PRO A 114 -14.07 -0.60 -27.62
CA PRO A 114 -14.62 -1.95 -27.59
C PRO A 114 -13.62 -3.04 -27.21
N LYS A 115 -14.10 -4.10 -26.57
CA LYS A 115 -13.25 -5.21 -26.07
C LYS A 115 -12.50 -5.96 -27.18
N ASP A 116 -12.86 -5.78 -28.45
CA ASP A 116 -12.31 -6.47 -29.63
C ASP A 116 -11.27 -5.62 -30.41
N CYS A 117 -10.64 -4.62 -29.79
CA CYS A 117 -9.64 -3.76 -30.44
C CYS A 117 -8.35 -4.50 -30.92
N GLY A 118 -8.24 -5.82 -30.77
CA GLY A 118 -7.07 -6.60 -31.21
C GLY A 118 -5.84 -6.37 -30.32
N VAL A 119 -6.06 -6.04 -29.05
CA VAL A 119 -5.00 -5.71 -28.08
C VAL A 119 -4.36 -6.96 -27.46
N GLU A 120 -4.99 -8.12 -27.60
CA GLU A 120 -4.70 -9.34 -26.85
C GLU A 120 -3.25 -9.80 -27.05
N ALA A 121 -2.78 -9.83 -28.30
CA ALA A 121 -1.40 -10.20 -28.62
C ALA A 121 -0.38 -9.22 -27.98
N ALA A 122 -0.70 -7.92 -28.00
CA ALA A 122 0.14 -6.89 -27.40
C ALA A 122 0.15 -6.98 -25.87
N VAL A 123 -0.99 -7.22 -25.22
CA VAL A 123 -1.08 -7.44 -23.77
C VAL A 123 -0.31 -8.70 -23.36
N ARG A 124 -0.48 -9.81 -24.10
CA ARG A 124 0.26 -11.07 -23.87
C ARG A 124 1.77 -10.90 -24.04
N ARG A 125 2.22 -10.03 -24.96
CA ARG A 125 3.63 -9.68 -25.09
C ARG A 125 4.11 -8.89 -23.87
N LEU A 126 3.42 -7.81 -23.49
CA LEU A 126 3.84 -6.98 -22.36
C LEU A 126 3.84 -7.74 -21.03
N SER A 127 2.99 -8.75 -20.87
CA SER A 127 2.97 -9.62 -19.68
C SER A 127 4.22 -10.51 -19.54
N GLN A 128 5.05 -10.61 -20.58
CA GLN A 128 6.30 -11.37 -20.60
C GLN A 128 7.53 -10.47 -20.58
N SER A 129 7.35 -9.14 -20.52
CA SER A 129 8.46 -8.18 -20.53
C SER A 129 9.38 -8.37 -19.32
N ALA A 130 10.68 -8.10 -19.53
CA ALA A 130 11.64 -8.00 -18.43
C ALA A 130 11.29 -6.85 -17.46
N ASP A 131 10.68 -5.77 -17.94
CA ASP A 131 10.25 -4.66 -17.08
C ASP A 131 8.92 -4.99 -16.38
N PHE A 132 8.99 -5.18 -15.06
CA PHE A 132 7.82 -5.47 -14.25
C PHE A 132 6.74 -4.38 -14.34
N ARG A 133 7.09 -3.13 -14.70
CA ARG A 133 6.11 -2.05 -14.89
C ARG A 133 5.21 -2.33 -16.09
N LEU A 134 5.76 -2.93 -17.15
CA LEU A 134 5.00 -3.32 -18.33
C LEU A 134 4.14 -4.55 -18.05
N ARG A 135 4.67 -5.54 -17.30
CA ARG A 135 3.87 -6.69 -16.84
C ARG A 135 2.71 -6.26 -15.93
N ALA A 136 2.95 -5.32 -15.02
CA ALA A 136 1.91 -4.76 -14.15
C ALA A 136 0.85 -3.99 -14.96
N TYR A 137 1.25 -3.28 -16.02
CA TYR A 137 0.31 -2.63 -16.92
C TYR A 137 -0.52 -3.65 -17.71
N ALA A 138 0.10 -4.73 -18.19
CA ALA A 138 -0.59 -5.83 -18.85
C ALA A 138 -1.62 -6.51 -17.94
N ALA A 139 -1.32 -6.68 -16.64
CA ALA A 139 -2.27 -7.20 -15.66
C ALA A 139 -3.54 -6.32 -15.56
N ARG A 140 -3.40 -5.00 -15.60
CA ARG A 140 -4.56 -4.09 -15.57
C ARG A 140 -5.44 -4.27 -16.81
N LEU A 141 -4.83 -4.29 -17.99
CA LEU A 141 -5.54 -4.48 -19.26
C LEU A 141 -6.19 -5.86 -19.38
N ALA A 142 -5.57 -6.89 -18.82
CA ALA A 142 -6.16 -8.23 -18.77
C ALA A 142 -7.47 -8.25 -17.96
N GLY A 143 -7.66 -7.34 -17.00
CA GLY A 143 -8.93 -7.14 -16.31
C GLY A 143 -10.08 -6.69 -17.24
N ASP A 144 -9.78 -5.96 -18.31
CA ASP A 144 -10.79 -5.48 -19.25
C ASP A 144 -11.11 -6.51 -20.35
N MET A 145 -10.20 -7.46 -20.58
CA MET A 145 -10.31 -8.50 -21.60
C MET A 145 -11.34 -9.59 -21.21
N PRO A 146 -12.14 -10.11 -22.17
CA PRO A 146 -13.03 -11.26 -21.94
C PRO A 146 -12.28 -12.51 -21.46
N GLU A 147 -11.18 -12.87 -22.12
CA GLU A 147 -10.36 -14.06 -21.82
C GLU A 147 -9.12 -13.73 -20.96
N GLY A 148 -9.18 -12.64 -20.21
CA GLY A 148 -8.04 -12.18 -19.41
C GLY A 148 -7.75 -13.03 -18.16
N GLY A 149 -8.70 -13.84 -17.70
CA GLY A 149 -8.61 -14.62 -16.46
C GLY A 149 -7.35 -15.49 -16.37
N ALA A 150 -7.10 -16.33 -17.38
CA ALA A 150 -5.92 -17.20 -17.40
C ALA A 150 -4.59 -16.41 -17.37
N LEU A 151 -4.56 -15.20 -17.97
CA LEU A 151 -3.39 -14.35 -17.91
C LEU A 151 -3.22 -13.71 -16.52
N LEU A 152 -4.32 -13.29 -15.90
CA LEU A 152 -4.32 -12.76 -14.53
C LEU A 152 -3.87 -13.80 -13.51
N GLU A 153 -4.28 -15.06 -13.67
CA GLU A 153 -3.82 -16.18 -12.83
C GLU A 153 -2.30 -16.31 -12.84
N LYS A 154 -1.68 -16.26 -14.03
CA LYS A 154 -0.23 -16.27 -14.17
C LYS A 154 0.42 -15.04 -13.53
N LEU A 155 -0.16 -13.86 -13.73
CA LEU A 155 0.39 -12.59 -13.22
C LEU A 155 0.21 -12.42 -11.70
N ALA A 156 -0.77 -13.08 -11.09
CA ALA A 156 -0.96 -13.15 -9.65
C ALA A 156 0.19 -13.91 -8.94
N ALA A 157 0.90 -14.77 -9.68
CA ALA A 157 2.09 -15.49 -9.22
C ALA A 157 3.42 -14.81 -9.60
N ASP A 158 3.40 -13.59 -10.14
CA ASP A 158 4.62 -12.90 -10.59
C ASP A 158 5.61 -12.64 -9.45
N SER A 159 6.92 -12.69 -9.74
CA SER A 159 7.96 -12.44 -8.75
C SER A 159 7.88 -11.03 -8.14
N HIS A 160 7.41 -10.03 -8.90
CA HIS A 160 7.35 -8.65 -8.45
C HIS A 160 5.99 -8.30 -7.80
N PRO A 161 5.96 -7.76 -6.56
CA PRO A 161 4.71 -7.52 -5.82
C PRO A 161 3.75 -6.54 -6.54
N ARG A 162 4.25 -5.56 -7.27
CA ARG A 162 3.41 -4.63 -8.07
C ARG A 162 2.62 -5.32 -9.19
N VAL A 163 3.17 -6.37 -9.79
CA VAL A 163 2.47 -7.12 -10.84
C VAL A 163 1.34 -7.91 -10.21
N ARG A 164 1.64 -8.62 -9.10
CA ARG A 164 0.65 -9.32 -8.28
C ARG A 164 -0.47 -8.39 -7.81
N LEU A 165 -0.13 -7.21 -7.30
CA LEU A 165 -1.08 -6.17 -6.92
C LEU A 165 -2.07 -5.84 -8.05
N CYS A 166 -1.55 -5.57 -9.25
CA CYS A 166 -2.40 -5.24 -10.39
C CYS A 166 -3.28 -6.44 -10.80
N ALA A 167 -2.76 -7.67 -10.73
CA ALA A 167 -3.53 -8.87 -11.00
C ALA A 167 -4.63 -9.10 -9.96
N VAL A 168 -4.34 -8.91 -8.67
CA VAL A 168 -5.32 -9.01 -7.56
C VAL A 168 -6.47 -8.04 -7.77
N VAL A 169 -6.17 -6.77 -8.07
CA VAL A 169 -7.20 -5.74 -8.32
C VAL A 169 -8.04 -6.09 -9.55
N ALA A 170 -7.42 -6.55 -10.64
CA ALA A 170 -8.12 -6.93 -11.86
C ALA A 170 -9.01 -8.19 -11.67
N LEU A 171 -8.55 -9.17 -10.89
CA LEU A 171 -9.35 -10.36 -10.55
C LEU A 171 -10.54 -10.00 -9.68
N ALA A 172 -10.40 -9.05 -8.74
CA ALA A 172 -11.52 -8.59 -7.92
C ALA A 172 -12.67 -8.06 -8.78
N GLN A 173 -12.38 -7.31 -9.86
CA GLN A 173 -13.40 -6.78 -10.78
C GLN A 173 -14.14 -7.87 -11.59
N LYS A 174 -13.72 -9.14 -11.50
CA LYS A 174 -14.42 -10.30 -12.06
C LYS A 174 -14.74 -11.33 -10.96
N PRO A 175 -15.67 -11.03 -10.03
CA PRO A 175 -15.98 -11.92 -8.91
C PRO A 175 -16.34 -13.32 -9.38
N SER A 176 -15.57 -14.31 -8.92
CA SER A 176 -15.82 -15.73 -9.20
C SER A 176 -15.13 -16.61 -8.15
N ALA A 177 -15.57 -17.86 -8.02
CA ALA A 177 -14.87 -18.84 -7.19
C ALA A 177 -13.42 -19.05 -7.68
N ALA A 178 -13.19 -19.05 -9.00
CA ALA A 178 -11.86 -19.15 -9.60
C ALA A 178 -10.96 -17.95 -9.23
N ALA A 179 -11.52 -16.72 -9.22
CA ALA A 179 -10.78 -15.55 -8.76
C ALA A 179 -10.37 -15.71 -7.28
N ALA A 180 -11.29 -16.10 -6.39
CA ALA A 180 -10.98 -16.34 -4.98
C ALA A 180 -9.90 -17.43 -4.80
N GLN A 181 -9.98 -18.52 -5.57
CA GLN A 181 -8.98 -19.59 -5.59
C GLN A 181 -7.61 -19.14 -6.12
N THR A 182 -7.57 -18.15 -6.99
CA THR A 182 -6.32 -17.55 -7.46
C THR A 182 -5.72 -16.64 -6.40
N LEU A 183 -6.55 -15.82 -5.75
CA LEU A 183 -6.11 -14.88 -4.70
C LEU A 183 -5.55 -15.59 -3.47
N GLN A 184 -6.06 -16.78 -3.09
CA GLN A 184 -5.48 -17.52 -1.95
C GLN A 184 -4.01 -17.90 -2.19
N ARG A 185 -3.62 -18.20 -3.43
CA ARG A 185 -2.21 -18.54 -3.75
C ARG A 185 -1.29 -17.34 -3.53
N VAL A 186 -1.81 -16.12 -3.65
CA VAL A 186 -1.06 -14.88 -3.39
C VAL A 186 -0.79 -14.70 -1.89
N LEU A 187 -1.63 -15.26 -1.00
CA LEU A 187 -1.45 -15.20 0.45
C LEU A 187 -0.16 -15.88 0.91
N ASP A 188 0.33 -16.86 0.15
CA ASP A 188 1.56 -17.61 0.41
C ASP A 188 2.83 -16.94 -0.12
N LEU A 189 2.70 -15.86 -0.89
CA LEU A 189 3.84 -15.14 -1.48
C LEU A 189 4.29 -13.97 -0.58
N PRO A 190 5.51 -13.42 -0.75
CA PRO A 190 5.94 -12.23 -0.01
C PRO A 190 5.05 -11.02 -0.33
N ARG A 191 4.45 -10.39 0.69
CA ARG A 191 3.49 -9.28 0.53
C ARG A 191 4.02 -8.00 1.17
N ASP A 192 3.72 -6.87 0.53
CA ASP A 192 3.87 -5.55 1.13
C ASP A 192 2.51 -5.04 1.64
N ARG A 193 2.50 -3.93 2.38
CA ARG A 193 1.27 -3.34 2.93
C ARG A 193 0.20 -3.03 1.88
N PHE A 194 0.60 -2.76 0.63
CA PHE A 194 -0.34 -2.43 -0.44
C PHE A 194 -0.99 -3.70 -0.99
N LEU A 195 -0.20 -4.75 -1.20
CA LEU A 195 -0.70 -6.06 -1.63
C LEU A 195 -1.61 -6.68 -0.57
N ASP A 196 -1.25 -6.57 0.72
CA ASP A 196 -2.11 -7.01 1.82
C ASP A 196 -3.45 -6.28 1.83
N TYR A 197 -3.43 -4.95 1.78
CA TYR A 197 -4.64 -4.15 1.72
C TYR A 197 -5.51 -4.52 0.51
N SER A 198 -4.90 -4.65 -0.67
CA SER A 198 -5.61 -5.03 -1.89
C SER A 198 -6.18 -6.44 -1.83
N LEU A 199 -5.52 -7.41 -1.20
CA LEU A 199 -6.08 -8.76 -1.01
C LEU A 199 -7.30 -8.71 -0.08
N THR A 200 -7.24 -7.94 1.01
CA THR A 200 -8.40 -7.74 1.89
C THR A 200 -9.57 -7.12 1.13
N GLN A 201 -9.34 -6.06 0.34
CA GLN A 201 -10.41 -5.45 -0.46
C GLN A 201 -10.90 -6.38 -1.58
N ALA A 202 -10.02 -7.16 -2.19
CA ALA A 202 -10.39 -8.07 -3.27
C ALA A 202 -11.31 -9.19 -2.77
N PHE A 203 -10.99 -9.85 -1.64
CA PHE A 203 -11.89 -10.85 -1.06
C PHE A 203 -13.22 -10.25 -0.62
N ARG A 204 -13.21 -9.01 -0.08
CA ARG A 204 -14.44 -8.29 0.26
C ARG A 204 -15.34 -8.07 -0.96
N TYR A 205 -14.77 -7.55 -2.04
CA TYR A 205 -15.53 -7.29 -3.26
C TYR A 205 -16.02 -8.58 -3.92
N ILE A 206 -15.20 -9.65 -3.91
CA ILE A 206 -15.63 -10.97 -4.40
C ILE A 206 -16.81 -11.51 -3.57
N ALA A 207 -16.79 -11.32 -2.26
CA ALA A 207 -17.82 -11.82 -1.36
C ALA A 207 -19.21 -11.19 -1.59
N GLU A 208 -19.27 -10.00 -2.19
CA GLU A 208 -20.55 -9.36 -2.55
C GLU A 208 -21.35 -10.20 -3.56
N SER A 209 -20.68 -10.97 -4.42
CA SER A 209 -21.30 -11.78 -5.47
C SER A 209 -21.04 -13.29 -5.34
N VAL A 210 -20.06 -13.69 -4.54
CA VAL A 210 -19.63 -15.10 -4.42
C VAL A 210 -19.61 -15.51 -2.94
N PRO A 211 -20.41 -16.49 -2.51
CA PRO A 211 -20.39 -16.96 -1.14
C PRO A 211 -19.08 -17.70 -0.85
N LEU A 212 -18.13 -17.02 -0.21
CA LEU A 212 -16.80 -17.56 0.05
C LEU A 212 -16.79 -18.83 0.90
N ALA A 213 -17.83 -19.07 1.71
CA ALA A 213 -17.97 -20.32 2.48
C ALA A 213 -18.06 -21.57 1.58
N GLY A 214 -18.53 -21.43 0.34
CA GLY A 214 -18.60 -22.51 -0.66
C GLY A 214 -17.38 -22.61 -1.57
N VAL A 215 -16.38 -21.74 -1.42
CA VAL A 215 -15.14 -21.77 -2.20
C VAL A 215 -14.16 -22.76 -1.56
N ALA A 216 -13.57 -23.64 -2.37
CA ALA A 216 -12.53 -24.55 -1.91
C ALA A 216 -11.21 -23.79 -1.67
N PHE A 217 -10.77 -23.75 -0.40
CA PHE A 217 -9.47 -23.20 0.00
C PHE A 217 -8.48 -24.32 0.32
N GLU A 218 -7.23 -24.15 -0.08
CA GLU A 218 -6.17 -25.15 0.11
C GLU A 218 -5.71 -25.24 1.58
N LYS A 219 -5.74 -24.12 2.31
CA LYS A 219 -5.38 -24.05 3.74
C LYS A 219 -6.51 -23.42 4.56
N GLY A 220 -6.68 -23.89 5.80
CA GLY A 220 -7.61 -23.30 6.76
C GLY A 220 -7.33 -21.80 7.01
N THR A 221 -6.05 -21.42 7.08
CA THR A 221 -5.63 -20.03 7.23
C THR A 221 -6.02 -19.13 6.05
N HIS A 222 -6.08 -19.67 4.83
CA HIS A 222 -6.56 -18.92 3.65
C HIS A 222 -8.07 -18.69 3.73
N ARG A 223 -8.82 -19.72 4.10
CA ARG A 223 -10.27 -19.62 4.34
C ARG A 223 -10.56 -18.58 5.42
N ASP A 224 -9.87 -18.65 6.55
CA ASP A 224 -10.05 -17.72 7.66
C ASP A 224 -9.77 -16.27 7.23
N PHE A 225 -8.67 -16.05 6.49
CA PHE A 225 -8.36 -14.73 5.94
C PHE A 225 -9.47 -14.22 5.01
N ALA A 226 -9.91 -15.05 4.07
CA ALA A 226 -10.92 -14.67 3.08
C ALA A 226 -12.28 -14.34 3.73
N LEU A 227 -12.74 -15.16 4.68
CA LEU A 227 -13.97 -14.92 5.44
C LEU A 227 -13.87 -13.68 6.32
N THR A 228 -12.73 -13.45 6.98
CA THR A 228 -12.48 -12.24 7.79
C THR A 228 -12.48 -10.99 6.91
N ALA A 229 -11.83 -11.04 5.74
CA ALA A 229 -11.78 -9.92 4.80
C ALA A 229 -13.17 -9.54 4.27
N ALA A 230 -14.03 -10.54 4.05
CA ALA A 230 -15.40 -10.42 3.55
C ALA A 230 -16.41 -9.84 4.56
N GLY A 231 -15.98 -9.46 5.76
CA GLY A 231 -16.91 -8.98 6.79
C GLY A 231 -17.60 -10.11 7.55
N GLY A 232 -17.12 -11.37 7.41
CA GLY A 232 -17.19 -12.28 8.55
C GLY A 232 -16.55 -11.55 9.71
N ALA A 233 -17.30 -11.37 10.80
CA ALA A 233 -17.02 -10.45 11.90
C ALA A 233 -15.52 -10.22 12.05
N LEU A 234 -15.07 -8.96 12.00
CA LEU A 234 -13.76 -8.60 12.58
C LEU A 234 -13.67 -9.44 13.84
N LYS A 235 -12.72 -10.37 13.93
CA LYS A 235 -12.51 -11.13 15.16
C LYS A 235 -12.55 -10.06 16.23
N GLU A 236 -13.58 -10.08 17.09
CA GLU A 236 -13.68 -9.09 18.14
C GLU A 236 -12.32 -9.11 18.79
N LYS A 237 -11.62 -7.96 18.75
CA LYS A 237 -10.28 -7.90 19.30
C LYS A 237 -10.41 -8.47 20.69
N PRO A 238 -9.62 -9.50 21.06
CA PRO A 238 -9.70 -10.08 22.38
C PRO A 238 -9.71 -8.93 23.40
N PRO A 239 -10.53 -8.96 24.46
CA PRO A 239 -10.63 -7.84 25.39
C PRO A 239 -9.26 -7.31 25.84
N GLY A 240 -8.29 -8.21 26.05
CA GLY A 240 -6.90 -7.86 26.35
C GLY A 240 -6.16 -7.08 25.27
N GLN A 241 -6.42 -7.35 23.99
CA GLN A 241 -5.87 -6.58 22.87
C GLN A 241 -6.41 -5.15 22.86
N VAL A 242 -7.71 -4.98 23.10
CA VAL A 242 -8.34 -3.65 23.14
C VAL A 242 -7.73 -2.81 24.26
N ILE A 243 -7.55 -3.42 25.44
CA ILE A 243 -6.90 -2.78 26.59
C ILE A 243 -5.45 -2.42 26.27
N TYR A 244 -4.69 -3.33 25.65
CA TYR A 244 -3.31 -3.06 25.24
C TYR A 244 -3.20 -1.87 24.30
N GLU A 245 -4.03 -1.83 23.26
CA GLU A 245 -4.03 -0.76 22.27
C GLU A 245 -4.46 0.59 22.86
N THR A 246 -5.31 0.59 23.89
CA THR A 246 -5.84 1.81 24.52
C THR A 246 -4.88 2.38 25.57
N ILE A 247 -4.24 1.52 26.37
CA ILE A 247 -3.50 1.93 27.57
C ILE A 247 -2.00 1.68 27.42
N CYS A 248 -1.60 0.53 26.88
CA CYS A 248 -0.20 0.08 26.92
C CYS A 248 0.61 0.54 25.69
N LEU A 249 -0.07 0.66 24.53
CA LEU A 249 0.56 0.90 23.23
C LEU A 249 1.34 2.20 23.16
N ASN A 250 0.88 3.26 23.84
CA ASN A 250 1.54 4.57 23.80
C ASN A 250 3.00 4.53 24.32
N CYS A 251 3.30 3.61 25.24
CA CYS A 251 4.65 3.43 25.78
C CYS A 251 5.36 2.21 25.18
N HIS A 252 4.69 1.06 25.13
CA HIS A 252 5.31 -0.20 24.71
C HIS A 252 5.30 -0.45 23.19
N GLN A 253 4.62 0.42 22.42
CA GLN A 253 4.50 0.37 20.96
C GLN A 253 3.72 -0.86 20.44
N ALA A 254 3.34 -0.81 19.17
CA ALA A 254 2.54 -1.86 18.53
C ALA A 254 3.28 -3.22 18.44
N ASP A 255 4.62 -3.20 18.36
CA ASP A 255 5.46 -4.40 18.30
C ASP A 255 6.03 -4.82 19.66
N GLY A 256 5.64 -4.14 20.75
CA GLY A 256 6.07 -4.47 22.12
C GLY A 256 7.54 -4.16 22.41
N LYS A 257 8.27 -3.49 21.51
CA LYS A 257 9.69 -3.17 21.71
C LYS A 257 9.93 -1.93 22.56
N GLY A 258 8.88 -1.17 22.87
CA GLY A 258 9.01 0.10 23.55
C GLY A 258 9.85 1.10 22.75
N LEU A 259 10.53 1.99 23.46
CA LEU A 259 11.42 3.00 22.88
C LEU A 259 12.77 2.92 23.60
N PRO A 260 13.87 2.55 22.92
CA PRO A 260 15.18 2.39 23.55
C PRO A 260 15.58 3.62 24.39
N GLY A 261 15.98 3.38 25.64
CA GLY A 261 16.37 4.43 26.60
C GLY A 261 15.21 5.16 27.29
N ILE A 262 13.95 4.91 26.90
CA ILE A 262 12.77 5.54 27.54
C ILE A 262 11.80 4.49 28.09
N TYR A 263 11.31 3.57 27.25
CA TYR A 263 10.33 2.54 27.61
C TYR A 263 10.88 1.14 27.34
N PRO A 264 10.83 0.23 28.32
CA PRO A 264 11.42 -1.10 28.18
C PRO A 264 10.63 -1.98 27.21
N PRO A 265 11.32 -2.93 26.54
CA PRO A 265 10.67 -3.94 25.70
C PRO A 265 9.94 -4.98 26.57
N ILE A 266 8.75 -5.34 26.12
CA ILE A 266 7.91 -6.41 26.70
C ILE A 266 7.72 -7.60 25.73
N THR A 267 8.40 -7.54 24.58
CA THR A 267 8.47 -8.63 23.61
C THR A 267 9.44 -9.71 24.07
N SER A 268 9.06 -10.99 23.92
CA SER A 268 9.88 -12.16 24.25
C SER A 268 10.58 -12.04 25.63
N ASN A 269 9.87 -11.48 26.60
CA ASN A 269 10.45 -10.97 27.83
C ASN A 269 10.36 -12.02 28.95
N ALA A 270 11.46 -12.27 29.66
CA ALA A 270 11.53 -13.31 30.69
C ALA A 270 10.52 -13.09 31.84
N ARG A 271 10.32 -11.83 32.26
CA ARG A 271 9.35 -11.46 33.30
C ARG A 271 7.92 -11.64 32.81
N VAL A 272 7.65 -11.30 31.55
CA VAL A 272 6.34 -11.54 30.93
C VAL A 272 6.03 -13.03 30.85
N ASN A 273 7.03 -13.87 30.55
CA ASN A 273 6.86 -15.32 30.46
C ASN A 273 6.91 -16.06 31.82
N GLY A 274 7.38 -15.39 32.88
CA GLY A 274 7.49 -15.92 34.23
C GLY A 274 6.19 -15.86 35.04
N ASP A 275 6.31 -15.57 36.33
CA ASP A 275 5.19 -15.55 37.28
C ASP A 275 4.20 -14.40 37.00
N PRO A 276 2.92 -14.69 36.69
CA PRO A 276 1.92 -13.65 36.46
C PRO A 276 1.62 -12.78 37.69
N ALA A 277 1.90 -13.23 38.93
CA ALA A 277 1.64 -12.42 40.12
C ALA A 277 2.53 -11.17 40.17
N GLY A 278 3.78 -11.27 39.71
CA GLY A 278 4.68 -10.11 39.58
C GLY A 278 4.16 -9.08 38.58
N LEU A 279 3.64 -9.54 37.43
CA LEU A 279 3.04 -8.66 36.42
C LEU A 279 1.76 -7.99 36.92
N ALA A 280 0.93 -8.73 37.67
CA ALA A 280 -0.27 -8.18 38.30
C ALA A 280 0.09 -7.04 39.26
N LYS A 281 1.10 -7.23 40.12
CA LYS A 281 1.60 -6.21 41.05
C LYS A 281 2.06 -4.93 40.35
N ILE A 282 2.76 -5.07 39.21
CA ILE A 282 3.17 -3.94 38.35
C ILE A 282 1.96 -3.17 37.84
N LEU A 283 0.95 -3.86 37.30
CA LEU A 283 -0.24 -3.19 36.76
C LEU A 283 -1.09 -2.50 37.85
N ILE A 284 -1.07 -3.04 39.07
CA ILE A 284 -1.84 -2.52 40.21
C ILE A 284 -1.17 -1.30 40.86
N HIS A 285 0.15 -1.32 41.09
CA HIS A 285 0.85 -0.27 41.87
C HIS A 285 1.90 0.51 41.07
N GLY A 286 2.19 0.10 39.84
CA GLY A 286 3.27 0.66 39.03
C GLY A 286 4.62 0.01 39.29
N LEU A 287 5.62 0.43 38.49
CA LEU A 287 7.00 -0.03 38.55
C LEU A 287 7.95 1.16 38.43
N THR A 288 8.96 1.22 39.29
CA THR A 288 10.00 2.26 39.29
C THR A 288 11.39 1.65 39.45
N GLY A 289 12.41 2.45 39.16
CA GLY A 289 13.81 2.05 39.27
C GLY A 289 14.30 1.20 38.09
N PRO A 290 15.54 0.69 38.18
CA PRO A 290 16.14 -0.12 37.12
C PRO A 290 15.32 -1.39 36.85
N VAL A 291 15.18 -1.76 35.57
CA VAL A 291 14.47 -2.97 35.12
C VAL A 291 15.38 -3.82 34.25
N ASP A 292 15.49 -5.11 34.58
CA ASP A 292 16.21 -6.18 33.89
C ASP A 292 17.25 -5.74 32.81
N GLN A 293 17.15 -6.23 31.56
CA GLN A 293 18.11 -5.97 30.47
C GLN A 293 18.01 -4.54 29.87
N PHE A 294 17.53 -3.55 30.61
CA PHE A 294 17.47 -2.16 30.14
C PHE A 294 18.83 -1.48 30.38
N VAL A 295 19.78 -1.73 29.48
CA VAL A 295 21.23 -1.49 29.66
C VAL A 295 21.64 0.00 29.69
N GLN A 296 20.73 0.96 29.53
CA GLN A 296 21.06 2.39 29.58
C GLN A 296 19.87 3.15 30.18
N THR A 297 20.09 3.81 31.33
CA THR A 297 19.17 4.68 32.10
C THR A 297 17.99 4.02 32.83
N VAL A 298 17.61 4.59 33.97
CA VAL A 298 16.39 4.24 34.70
C VAL A 298 15.18 4.57 33.80
N PRO A 299 14.29 3.60 33.48
CA PRO A 299 13.13 3.87 32.63
C PRO A 299 12.20 4.89 33.29
N VAL A 300 11.35 5.52 32.47
CA VAL A 300 10.24 6.32 33.00
C VAL A 300 9.39 5.42 33.92
N PRO A 301 9.08 5.84 35.17
CA PRO A 301 8.25 5.05 36.06
C PRO A 301 6.92 4.70 35.41
N MET A 302 6.56 3.42 35.45
CA MET A 302 5.27 2.94 34.97
C MET A 302 4.22 3.25 36.05
N PRO A 303 3.22 4.10 35.78
CA PRO A 303 2.16 4.38 36.75
C PRO A 303 1.22 3.17 36.92
N PRO A 304 0.50 3.08 38.05
CA PRO A 304 -0.59 2.13 38.20
C PRO A 304 -1.68 2.36 37.14
N THR A 305 -2.29 1.29 36.65
CA THR A 305 -3.21 1.37 35.49
C THR A 305 -4.66 1.69 35.84
N GLY A 306 -5.06 1.51 37.09
CA GLY A 306 -6.46 1.66 37.53
C GLY A 306 -7.42 0.57 36.98
N LEU A 307 -6.89 -0.47 36.34
CA LEU A 307 -7.68 -1.55 35.75
C LEU A 307 -8.27 -2.49 36.83
N THR A 308 -9.46 -3.03 36.54
CA THR A 308 -10.09 -4.08 37.34
C THR A 308 -9.37 -5.42 37.19
N ASP A 309 -9.63 -6.37 38.10
CA ASP A 309 -8.98 -7.68 38.08
C ASP A 309 -9.22 -8.45 36.78
N GLY A 310 -10.44 -8.36 36.23
CA GLY A 310 -10.79 -8.96 34.94
C GLY A 310 -10.01 -8.33 33.79
N GLN A 311 -9.94 -7.00 33.74
CA GLN A 311 -9.20 -6.29 32.69
C GLN A 311 -7.69 -6.56 32.73
N ILE A 312 -7.11 -6.65 33.93
CA ILE A 312 -5.71 -7.03 34.12
C ILE A 312 -5.48 -8.48 33.64
N ALA A 313 -6.38 -9.40 33.99
CA ALA A 313 -6.31 -10.78 33.53
C ALA A 313 -6.39 -10.89 32.00
N ASP A 314 -7.28 -10.12 31.37
CA ASP A 314 -7.45 -10.08 29.92
C ASP A 314 -6.20 -9.55 29.21
N VAL A 315 -5.66 -8.40 29.62
CA VAL A 315 -4.47 -7.81 28.98
C VAL A 315 -3.22 -8.65 29.19
N LEU A 316 -3.04 -9.24 30.38
CA LEU A 316 -1.90 -10.13 30.64
C LEU A 316 -2.02 -11.44 29.85
N THR A 317 -3.22 -12.01 29.75
CA THR A 317 -3.47 -13.20 28.92
C THR A 317 -3.12 -12.93 27.47
N TRP A 318 -3.56 -11.79 26.92
CA TRP A 318 -3.22 -11.41 25.55
C TRP A 318 -1.72 -11.17 25.40
N LEU A 319 -1.10 -10.37 26.27
CA LEU A 319 0.34 -10.06 26.22
C LEU A 319 1.22 -11.32 26.29
N ARG A 320 0.87 -12.27 27.15
CA ARG A 320 1.64 -13.51 27.38
C ARG A 320 1.58 -14.49 26.21
N GLY A 321 0.55 -14.42 25.36
CA GLY A 321 0.43 -15.20 24.13
C GLY A 321 0.79 -14.44 22.85
N ASN A 322 1.17 -13.17 22.94
CA ASN A 322 1.44 -12.30 21.79
C ASN A 322 2.81 -11.59 21.93
N LEU A 323 3.18 -10.78 20.93
CA LEU A 323 4.42 -9.99 20.92
C LEU A 323 5.68 -10.85 21.16
N GLY A 324 5.69 -12.10 20.69
CA GLY A 324 6.81 -13.04 20.86
C GLY A 324 6.87 -13.76 22.22
N ASN A 325 5.91 -13.55 23.11
CA ASN A 325 5.79 -14.29 24.37
C ASN A 325 5.07 -15.63 24.16
N GLN A 326 5.36 -16.60 25.04
CA GLN A 326 4.85 -17.97 24.99
C GLN A 326 4.52 -18.48 26.39
N ALA A 327 3.59 -17.79 27.06
CA ALA A 327 3.16 -18.13 28.41
C ALA A 327 1.65 -18.34 28.51
N GLY A 328 1.24 -19.13 29.51
CA GLY A 328 -0.16 -19.48 29.74
C GLY A 328 -1.03 -18.29 30.16
N PRO A 329 -2.37 -18.42 30.05
CA PRO A 329 -3.32 -17.37 30.39
C PRO A 329 -3.29 -17.03 31.89
N VAL A 330 -3.82 -15.86 32.23
CA VAL A 330 -3.93 -15.35 33.60
C VAL A 330 -5.40 -15.19 33.95
N THR A 331 -5.81 -15.63 35.14
CA THR A 331 -7.21 -15.57 35.60
C THR A 331 -7.44 -14.36 36.51
N ALA A 332 -8.69 -13.90 36.57
CA ALA A 332 -9.07 -12.81 37.48
C ALA A 332 -8.82 -13.16 38.96
N ASP A 333 -8.92 -14.44 39.34
CA ASP A 333 -8.61 -14.90 40.70
C ASP A 333 -7.12 -14.76 41.03
N GLN A 334 -6.22 -15.02 40.07
CA GLN A 334 -4.78 -14.78 40.26
C GLN A 334 -4.49 -13.29 40.47
N ILE A 335 -5.18 -12.40 39.73
CA ILE A 335 -5.03 -10.96 39.92
C ILE A 335 -5.57 -10.53 41.29
N ARG A 336 -6.72 -11.05 41.70
CA ARG A 336 -7.33 -10.76 43.00
C ARG A 336 -6.41 -11.18 44.15
N ALA A 337 -5.82 -12.38 44.07
CA ALA A 337 -4.86 -12.85 45.04
C ALA A 337 -3.62 -11.94 45.12
N ALA A 338 -3.09 -11.49 43.98
CA ALA A 338 -1.98 -10.55 43.94
C ALA A 338 -2.35 -9.17 44.53
N ARG A 339 -3.59 -8.71 44.32
CA ARG A 339 -4.10 -7.46 44.90
C ARG A 339 -4.24 -7.54 46.41
N GLU A 340 -4.81 -8.61 46.94
CA GLU A 340 -4.92 -8.82 48.39
C GLU A 340 -3.54 -9.01 49.05
N ALA A 341 -2.62 -9.74 48.40
CA ALA A 341 -1.26 -9.91 48.91
C ALA A 341 -0.44 -8.60 48.98
N ALA A 342 -0.83 -7.60 48.20
CA ALA A 342 -0.22 -6.29 48.15
C ALA A 342 -1.04 -5.20 48.87
N LYS A 343 -2.07 -5.59 49.62
CA LYS A 343 -2.97 -4.66 50.30
C LYS A 343 -2.23 -3.77 51.29
N GLY A 344 -2.50 -2.46 51.23
CA GLY A 344 -1.85 -1.45 52.05
C GLY A 344 -0.53 -0.93 51.48
N ARG A 345 -0.07 -1.43 50.33
CA ARG A 345 1.06 -0.83 49.61
C ARG A 345 0.59 0.38 48.80
N GLU A 346 1.28 1.51 48.98
CA GLU A 346 1.02 2.75 48.22
C GLU A 346 2.13 3.09 47.24
N GLN A 347 3.32 2.51 47.43
CA GLN A 347 4.50 2.81 46.62
C GLN A 347 4.62 1.85 45.42
N PRO A 348 5.13 2.31 44.25
CA PRO A 348 5.43 1.44 43.12
C PRO A 348 6.40 0.32 43.49
N TRP A 349 6.36 -0.77 42.75
CA TRP A 349 7.33 -1.87 42.90
C TRP A 349 8.67 -1.51 42.27
N THR A 350 9.73 -2.16 42.71
CA THR A 350 11.01 -2.23 42.01
C THR A 350 11.21 -3.62 41.41
N ALA A 351 12.02 -3.74 40.36
CA ALA A 351 12.24 -5.03 39.70
C ALA A 351 12.87 -6.11 40.59
N GLY A 352 13.55 -5.70 41.68
CA GLY A 352 14.14 -6.63 42.66
C GLY A 352 13.16 -7.12 43.73
N GLU A 353 12.03 -6.46 43.92
CA GLU A 353 10.97 -6.89 44.85
C GLU A 353 10.00 -7.92 44.21
N LEU A 354 10.12 -8.17 42.91
CA LEU A 354 9.21 -8.95 42.08
C LEU A 354 9.91 -10.11 41.39
#